data_AF-A0A8X8DA49-F1
#
_entry.id   AF-A0A8X8DA49-F1
#
_cell.length_a   1.000
_cell.length_b   1.000
_cell.length_c   1.000
_cell.angle_alpha   90.00
_cell.angle_beta   90.00
_cell.angle_gamma   90.00
#
_symmetry.space_group_name_H-M   'P 1'
#
loop_
_entity.id
_entity.type
_entity.pdbx_description
1 polymer ?
#
loop_
_entity_poly.entity_id
_entity_poly.type
_entity_poly.pdbx_seq_one_letter_code
_entity_poly.pdbx_strand_id
1 'polypeptide(L)'
;MGTFAAVGVLLPFPYYYWLWTKPQAWVNLCGKHKDPSKVMAYVSHFLKLLQFISLFSVSTLYWPPPLYFWPLFGFGQFLNFRVYQLLGEAGTYYGVRFGKNVPWVTGFPFGVIRDPQYAGSVLSLCACLSWVPSKYILAWTLGYVFMIHLESKEDPATRAKPISRLQFWQLYHAIRGWMVGSCSLSQFFSFS
;
A
#
# COMPACT_ATOMS: atom_id res chain seq x y z
N MET A 1 -5.88 18.90 16.99
CA MET A 1 -6.64 17.94 16.13
C MET A 1 -6.10 17.87 14.71
N GLY A 2 -5.81 19.00 14.05
CA GLY A 2 -5.40 18.97 12.63
C GLY A 2 -4.09 18.26 12.28
N THR A 3 -3.12 18.17 13.21
CA THR A 3 -1.85 17.46 13.01
C THR A 3 -2.02 15.95 12.99
N PHE A 4 -2.81 15.39 13.92
CA PHE A 4 -3.13 13.96 13.93
C PHE A 4 -3.86 13.52 12.66
N ALA A 5 -4.77 14.35 12.15
CA ALA A 5 -5.42 14.10 10.88
C ALA A 5 -4.43 14.07 9.71
N ALA A 6 -3.42 14.96 9.70
CA ALA A 6 -2.39 14.97 8.67
C ALA A 6 -1.51 13.70 8.72
N VAL A 7 -1.10 13.28 9.92
CA VAL A 7 -0.38 12.02 10.12
C VAL A 7 -1.20 10.83 9.63
N GLY A 8 -2.48 10.77 10.01
CA GLY A 8 -3.39 9.71 9.59
C GLY A 8 -3.64 9.69 8.08
N VAL A 9 -3.75 10.86 7.44
CA VAL A 9 -3.85 10.99 5.98
C VAL A 9 -2.58 10.49 5.28
N LEU A 10 -1.40 10.63 5.89
CA LEU A 10 -0.15 10.16 5.28
C LEU A 10 0.22 8.71 5.66
N LEU A 11 -0.48 8.12 6.62
CA LEU A 11 -0.15 6.82 7.23
C LEU A 11 0.10 5.66 6.25
N PRO A 12 -0.65 5.50 5.15
CA PRO A 12 -0.41 4.38 4.23
C PRO A 12 0.88 4.50 3.41
N PHE A 13 1.37 5.72 3.14
CA PHE A 13 2.49 5.93 2.22
C PHE A 13 3.83 5.38 2.73
N PRO A 14 4.23 5.56 4.01
CA PRO A 14 5.40 4.89 4.55
C PRO A 14 5.35 3.36 4.44
N TYR A 15 4.17 2.77 4.63
CA TYR A 15 3.96 1.33 4.48
C TYR A 15 4.19 0.90 3.02
N TYR A 16 3.55 1.57 2.06
CA TYR A 16 3.72 1.28 0.64
C TYR A 16 5.17 1.49 0.18
N TYR A 17 5.83 2.55 0.65
CA TYR A 17 7.25 2.80 0.38
C TYR A 17 8.14 1.66 0.88
N TRP A 18 7.93 1.17 2.11
CA TRP A 18 8.70 0.06 2.66
C TRP A 18 8.48 -1.24 1.88
N LEU A 19 7.23 -1.56 1.52
CA LEU A 19 6.91 -2.72 0.69
C LEU A 19 7.56 -2.63 -0.69
N TRP A 20 7.54 -1.45 -1.30
CA TRP A 20 8.11 -1.23 -2.61
C TRP A 20 9.64 -1.35 -2.60
N THR A 21 10.31 -0.81 -1.58
CA THR A 21 11.78 -0.78 -1.47
C THR A 21 12.37 -2.08 -0.93
N LYS A 22 11.66 -2.81 -0.07
CA LYS A 22 12.12 -4.06 0.54
C LYS A 22 11.12 -5.22 0.32
N PRO A 23 10.75 -5.55 -0.93
CA PRO A 23 9.71 -6.54 -1.21
C PRO A 23 10.10 -7.94 -0.69
N GLN A 24 11.38 -8.31 -0.74
CA GLN A 24 11.83 -9.61 -0.21
C GLN A 24 11.62 -9.72 1.31
N ALA A 25 11.85 -8.63 2.06
CA ALA A 25 11.64 -8.63 3.50
C ALA A 25 10.15 -8.87 3.83
N TRP A 26 9.24 -8.26 3.07
CA TRP A 26 7.81 -8.49 3.20
C TRP A 26 7.40 -9.93 2.88
N VAL A 27 7.89 -10.48 1.76
CA VAL A 27 7.62 -11.88 1.39
C VAL A 27 8.12 -12.84 2.46
N ASN A 28 9.31 -12.60 3.01
CA ASN A 28 9.86 -13.41 4.10
C ASN A 28 9.02 -13.30 5.38
N LEU A 29 8.51 -12.09 5.71
CA LEU A 29 7.66 -11.85 6.87
C LEU A 29 6.28 -12.51 6.73
N CYS A 30 5.70 -12.54 5.52
CA CYS A 30 4.46 -13.27 5.26
C CYS A 30 4.63 -14.78 5.41
N GLY A 31 5.84 -15.29 5.14
CA GLY A 31 6.17 -16.71 5.18
C GLY A 31 5.65 -17.48 3.96
N LYS A 32 5.81 -18.80 3.99
CA LYS A 32 5.58 -19.67 2.81
C LYS A 32 4.11 -19.91 2.48
N HIS A 33 3.23 -19.85 3.48
CA HIS A 33 1.84 -20.31 3.36
C HIS A 33 0.84 -19.19 3.08
N LYS A 34 1.28 -17.93 3.17
CA LYS A 34 0.41 -16.77 2.98
C LYS A 34 0.78 -16.06 1.70
N ASP A 35 -0.25 -15.66 0.96
CA ASP A 35 -0.08 -14.82 -0.21
C ASP A 35 0.32 -13.38 0.22
N PRO A 36 1.51 -12.87 -0.18
CA PRO A 36 1.97 -11.55 0.25
C PRO A 36 1.09 -10.39 -0.23
N SER A 37 0.43 -10.52 -1.40
CA SER A 37 -0.54 -9.54 -1.91
C SER A 37 -1.81 -9.56 -1.08
N LYS A 38 -2.28 -10.74 -0.65
CA LYS A 38 -3.46 -10.88 0.21
C LYS A 38 -3.24 -10.25 1.57
N VAL A 39 -2.09 -10.53 2.19
CA VAL A 39 -1.71 -9.95 3.48
C VAL A 39 -1.56 -8.42 3.34
N MET A 40 -0.91 -7.96 2.25
CA MET A 40 -0.81 -6.53 1.96
C MET A 40 -2.20 -5.91 1.82
N ALA A 41 -3.14 -6.56 1.12
CA ALA A 41 -4.50 -6.04 0.93
C ALA A 41 -5.19 -5.80 2.28
N TYR A 42 -5.14 -6.76 3.21
CA TYR A 42 -5.74 -6.60 4.54
C TYR A 42 -5.13 -5.43 5.32
N VAL A 43 -3.79 -5.33 5.37
CA VAL A 43 -3.12 -4.23 6.06
C VAL A 43 -3.46 -2.90 5.38
N SER A 44 -3.47 -2.87 4.04
CA SER A 44 -3.82 -1.68 3.26
C SER A 44 -5.25 -1.22 3.52
N HIS A 45 -6.23 -2.13 3.57
CA HIS A 45 -7.62 -1.78 3.92
C HIS A 45 -7.73 -1.22 5.32
N PHE A 46 -7.02 -1.80 6.30
CA PHE A 46 -6.98 -1.28 7.66
C PHE A 46 -6.37 0.13 7.70
N LEU A 47 -5.21 0.34 7.07
CA LEU A 47 -4.58 1.66 6.99
C LEU A 47 -5.47 2.66 6.22
N LYS A 48 -6.18 2.21 5.19
CA LYS A 48 -7.13 3.03 4.42
C LYS A 48 -8.32 3.47 5.27
N LEU A 49 -8.84 2.57 6.11
CA LEU A 49 -9.89 2.90 7.06
C LEU A 49 -9.43 3.99 8.04
N LEU A 50 -8.23 3.85 8.62
CA LEU A 50 -7.64 4.87 9.47
C LEU A 50 -7.41 6.20 8.72
N GLN A 51 -6.97 6.12 7.46
CA GLN A 51 -6.81 7.28 6.58
C GLN A 51 -8.15 8.02 6.37
N PHE A 52 -9.24 7.29 6.13
CA PHE A 52 -10.58 7.86 5.98
C PHE A 52 -11.13 8.44 7.28
N ILE A 53 -10.97 7.75 8.42
CA ILE A 53 -11.38 8.26 9.74
C ILE A 53 -10.67 9.58 10.03
N SER A 54 -9.38 9.65 9.73
CA SER A 54 -8.56 10.85 9.90
C SER A 54 -9.08 12.01 9.05
N LEU A 55 -9.38 11.76 7.77
CA LEU A 55 -9.97 12.76 6.88
C LEU A 55 -11.35 13.21 7.36
N PHE A 56 -12.20 12.27 7.75
CA PHE A 56 -13.55 12.52 8.24
C PHE A 56 -13.55 13.38 9.51
N SER A 57 -12.61 13.16 10.44
CA SER A 57 -12.48 13.93 11.68
C SER A 57 -12.25 15.43 11.50
N VAL A 58 -11.84 15.86 10.30
CA VAL A 58 -11.60 17.27 9.93
C VAL A 58 -12.53 17.75 8.83
N SER A 59 -13.53 16.95 8.46
CA SER A 59 -14.50 17.26 7.41
C SER A 59 -15.72 17.98 7.95
N THR A 60 -16.28 18.90 7.18
CA THR A 60 -17.57 19.55 7.45
C THR A 60 -18.56 19.11 6.39
N LEU A 61 -19.38 18.12 6.72
CA LEU A 61 -20.37 17.55 5.80
C LEU A 61 -21.65 18.38 5.82
N TYR A 62 -22.20 18.59 4.63
CA TYR A 62 -23.50 19.24 4.45
C TYR A 62 -24.23 18.62 3.27
N TRP A 63 -25.55 18.80 3.26
CA TRP A 63 -26.44 18.29 2.23
C TRP A 63 -27.23 19.44 1.59
N PRO A 64 -27.37 19.49 0.25
CA PRO A 64 -26.78 18.58 -0.73
C PRO A 64 -25.28 18.86 -0.99
N PRO A 65 -24.49 17.87 -1.46
CA PRO A 65 -23.15 18.13 -1.98
C PRO A 65 -23.21 19.04 -3.22
N PRO A 66 -22.11 19.71 -3.56
CA PRO A 66 -22.00 20.41 -4.85
C PRO A 66 -22.26 19.48 -6.04
N LEU A 67 -22.85 20.01 -7.11
CA LEU A 67 -23.20 19.21 -8.30
C LEU A 67 -22.01 18.47 -8.92
N TYR A 68 -20.81 19.04 -8.85
CA TYR A 68 -19.59 18.41 -9.36
C TYR A 68 -19.19 17.15 -8.58
N PHE A 69 -19.67 16.97 -7.34
CA PHE A 69 -19.31 15.83 -6.51
C PHE A 69 -19.65 14.50 -7.19
N TRP A 70 -20.87 14.39 -7.71
CA TRP A 70 -21.39 13.14 -8.28
C TRP A 70 -20.60 12.62 -9.47
N PRO A 71 -20.34 13.41 -10.54
CA PRO A 71 -19.55 12.93 -11.67
C PRO A 71 -18.09 12.64 -11.28
N LEU A 72 -17.46 13.50 -10.48
CA LEU A 72 -16.05 13.31 -10.09
C LEU A 72 -15.88 12.07 -9.21
N PHE A 73 -16.69 11.92 -8.17
CA PHE A 73 -16.63 10.78 -7.27
C PHE A 73 -17.05 9.50 -7.98
N GLY A 74 -18.17 9.53 -8.71
CA GLY A 74 -18.68 8.37 -9.44
C GLY A 74 -17.69 7.86 -10.48
N PHE A 75 -17.13 8.74 -11.31
CA PHE A 75 -16.14 8.33 -12.31
C PHE A 75 -14.82 7.90 -11.66
N GLY A 76 -14.39 8.56 -10.59
CA GLY A 76 -13.19 8.17 -9.85
C GLY A 76 -13.30 6.76 -9.24
N GLN A 77 -14.45 6.45 -8.63
CA GLN A 77 -14.73 5.11 -8.11
C GLN A 77 -14.87 4.07 -9.22
N PHE A 78 -15.50 4.43 -10.35
CA PHE A 78 -15.58 3.55 -11.52
C PHE A 78 -14.20 3.14 -12.02
N LEU A 79 -13.25 4.09 -12.14
CA LEU A 79 -11.87 3.77 -12.54
C LEU A 79 -11.20 2.79 -11.56
N ASN A 80 -11.31 3.05 -10.25
CA ASN A 80 -10.75 2.17 -9.22
C ASN A 80 -11.35 0.75 -9.26
N PHE A 81 -12.66 0.65 -9.43
CA PHE A 81 -13.36 -0.62 -9.55
C PHE A 81 -12.90 -1.39 -10.79
N ARG A 82 -12.79 -0.71 -11.94
CA ARG A 82 -12.33 -1.32 -13.20
C ARG A 82 -10.89 -1.81 -13.12
N VAL A 83 -10.00 -1.07 -12.45
CA VAL A 83 -8.63 -1.52 -12.19
C VAL A 83 -8.63 -2.83 -11.39
N TYR A 84 -9.38 -2.88 -10.29
CA TYR A 84 -9.45 -4.08 -9.46
C TYR A 84 -10.09 -5.26 -10.20
N GLN A 85 -11.12 -5.02 -11.00
CA GLN A 85 -11.76 -6.06 -11.82
C GLN A 85 -10.79 -6.68 -12.83
N LEU A 86 -9.89 -5.88 -13.41
CA LEU A 86 -8.97 -6.32 -14.46
C LEU A 86 -7.68 -6.95 -13.92
N LEU A 87 -7.08 -6.35 -12.89
CA LEU A 87 -5.81 -6.79 -12.32
C LEU A 87 -5.97 -7.77 -11.15
N GLY A 88 -7.17 -7.80 -10.57
CA GLY A 88 -7.43 -8.49 -9.32
C GLY A 88 -6.58 -7.96 -8.16
N GLU A 89 -6.60 -8.73 -7.09
CA GLU A 89 -5.84 -8.42 -5.88
C GLU A 89 -4.33 -8.47 -6.13
N ALA A 90 -3.83 -9.46 -6.87
CA ALA A 90 -2.40 -9.61 -7.12
C ALA A 90 -1.82 -8.44 -7.91
N GLY A 91 -2.49 -7.96 -8.96
CA GLY A 91 -1.98 -6.81 -9.72
C GLY A 91 -2.15 -5.48 -8.99
N THR A 92 -3.17 -5.35 -8.12
CA THR A 92 -3.39 -4.14 -7.32
C THR A 92 -2.46 -4.03 -6.12
N TYR A 93 -2.14 -5.16 -5.47
CA TYR A 93 -1.33 -5.22 -4.25
C TYR A 93 0.04 -5.84 -4.54
N TYR A 94 0.79 -5.18 -5.42
CA TYR A 94 2.23 -5.39 -5.65
C TYR A 94 2.66 -6.82 -5.97
N GLY A 95 1.79 -7.63 -6.56
CA GLY A 95 2.09 -9.02 -6.92
C GLY A 95 3.36 -9.14 -7.76
N VAL A 96 3.55 -8.25 -8.73
CA VAL A 96 4.77 -8.19 -9.55
C VAL A 96 6.02 -7.95 -8.70
N ARG A 97 5.96 -7.03 -7.73
CA ARG A 97 7.07 -6.77 -6.78
C ARG A 97 7.34 -7.98 -5.89
N PHE A 98 6.32 -8.75 -5.55
CA PHE A 98 6.42 -9.97 -4.75
C PHE A 98 6.77 -11.22 -5.56
N GLY A 99 7.15 -11.06 -6.84
CA GLY A 99 7.63 -12.16 -7.69
C GLY A 99 6.53 -12.97 -8.36
N LYS A 100 5.28 -12.48 -8.36
CA LYS A 100 4.18 -13.10 -9.11
C LYS A 100 4.18 -12.65 -10.56
N ASN A 101 3.74 -13.55 -11.43
CA ASN A 101 3.42 -13.19 -12.81
C ASN A 101 2.01 -12.61 -12.87
N VAL A 102 1.89 -11.31 -13.15
CA VAL A 102 0.61 -10.61 -13.31
C VAL A 102 0.45 -10.27 -14.79
N PRO A 103 -0.68 -10.62 -15.43
CA PRO A 103 -0.88 -10.36 -16.84
C PRO A 103 -0.91 -8.86 -17.13
N TRP A 104 -0.29 -8.47 -18.25
CA TRP A 104 -0.40 -7.09 -18.75
C TRP A 104 -1.80 -6.86 -19.31
N VAL A 105 -2.46 -5.78 -18.89
CA VAL A 105 -3.82 -5.45 -19.34
C VAL A 105 -3.79 -4.14 -20.12
N THR A 106 -4.38 -4.15 -21.31
CA THR A 106 -4.49 -2.97 -22.19
C THR A 106 -5.93 -2.45 -22.32
N GLY A 107 -6.91 -3.20 -21.81
CA GLY A 107 -8.31 -2.77 -21.79
C GLY A 107 -8.50 -1.50 -20.97
N PHE A 108 -9.58 -0.76 -21.27
CA PHE A 108 -9.92 0.44 -20.50
C PHE A 108 -10.05 0.11 -18.99
N PRO A 109 -9.36 0.85 -18.10
CA PRO A 109 -8.76 2.18 -18.33
C PRO A 109 -7.26 2.22 -18.71
N PHE A 110 -6.54 1.10 -18.69
CA PHE A 110 -5.08 1.06 -18.89
C PHE A 110 -4.61 1.46 -20.29
N GLY A 111 -5.43 1.24 -21.32
CA GLY A 111 -5.12 1.67 -22.70
C GLY A 111 -5.17 3.17 -22.95
N VAL A 112 -5.69 3.96 -21.99
CA VAL A 112 -5.93 5.41 -22.14
C VAL A 112 -5.25 6.21 -21.04
N ILE A 113 -5.23 5.68 -19.81
CA ILE A 113 -4.71 6.34 -18.62
C ILE A 113 -3.53 5.52 -18.10
N ARG A 114 -2.39 6.18 -17.88
CA ARG A 114 -1.16 5.55 -17.39
C ARG A 114 -1.34 4.90 -16.01
N ASP A 115 -1.92 5.66 -15.08
CA ASP A 115 -2.06 5.30 -13.68
C ASP A 115 -3.54 5.42 -13.22
N PRO A 116 -4.45 4.57 -13.76
CA PRO A 116 -5.89 4.78 -13.63
C PRO A 116 -6.41 4.69 -12.20
N GLN A 117 -5.75 3.91 -11.34
CA GLN A 117 -6.11 3.81 -9.92
C GLN A 117 -5.80 5.12 -9.17
N TYR A 118 -4.62 5.69 -9.42
CA TYR A 118 -4.26 6.97 -8.83
C TYR A 118 -5.11 8.10 -9.38
N ALA A 119 -5.35 8.14 -10.70
CA ALA A 119 -6.24 9.10 -11.32
C ALA A 119 -7.66 9.04 -10.73
N GLY A 120 -8.25 7.85 -10.62
CA GLY A 120 -9.57 7.66 -10.01
C GLY A 120 -9.62 8.07 -8.53
N SER A 121 -8.56 7.78 -7.79
CA SER A 121 -8.43 8.19 -6.39
C SER A 121 -8.29 9.71 -6.22
N VAL A 122 -7.52 10.39 -7.08
CA VAL A 122 -7.38 11.85 -7.06
C VAL A 122 -8.69 12.53 -7.44
N LEU A 123 -9.40 12.04 -8.47
CA LEU A 123 -10.74 12.55 -8.83
C LEU A 123 -11.73 12.44 -7.66
N SER A 124 -11.70 11.31 -6.94
CA SER A 124 -12.53 11.10 -5.76
C SER A 124 -12.19 12.07 -4.63
N LEU A 125 -10.91 12.42 -4.45
CA LEU A 125 -10.49 13.43 -3.47
C LEU A 125 -10.91 14.85 -3.90
N CYS A 126 -10.77 15.18 -5.18
CA CYS A 126 -11.21 16.47 -5.73
C CYS A 126 -12.72 16.68 -5.57
N ALA A 127 -13.53 15.62 -5.69
CA ALA A 127 -14.96 15.68 -5.41
C ALA A 127 -15.25 16.20 -3.99
N CYS A 128 -14.39 15.85 -3.02
CA CYS A 128 -14.55 16.19 -1.60
C CYS A 128 -14.01 17.58 -1.21
N LEU A 129 -13.55 18.42 -2.15
CA LEU A 129 -12.96 19.74 -1.87
C LEU A 129 -13.88 20.67 -1.08
N SER A 130 -15.19 20.52 -1.23
CA SER A 130 -16.17 21.32 -0.46
C SER A 130 -16.35 20.89 0.99
N TRP A 131 -15.99 19.65 1.31
CA TRP A 131 -16.19 19.06 2.65
C TRP A 131 -14.90 19.01 3.46
N VAL A 132 -13.76 18.89 2.78
CA VAL A 132 -12.47 18.63 3.41
C VAL A 132 -11.54 19.81 3.18
N PRO A 133 -10.86 20.31 4.22
CA PRO A 133 -9.86 21.37 4.06
C PRO A 133 -8.77 20.96 3.04
N SER A 134 -8.51 21.85 2.07
CA SER A 134 -7.66 21.57 0.90
C SER A 134 -6.26 21.05 1.26
N LYS A 135 -5.68 21.48 2.39
CA LYS A 135 -4.37 21.00 2.86
C LYS A 135 -4.30 19.49 3.04
N TYR A 136 -5.38 18.82 3.44
CA TYR A 136 -5.41 17.36 3.61
C TYR A 136 -5.56 16.63 2.28
N ILE A 137 -6.40 17.16 1.38
CA ILE A 137 -6.52 16.66 0.00
C ILE A 137 -5.19 16.80 -0.74
N LEU A 138 -4.51 17.94 -0.59
CA LEU A 138 -3.20 18.19 -1.17
C LEU A 138 -2.16 17.23 -0.60
N ALA A 139 -2.08 17.05 0.72
CA ALA A 139 -1.16 16.11 1.35
C ALA A 139 -1.35 14.67 0.84
N TRP A 140 -2.61 14.21 0.75
CA TRP A 140 -2.92 12.89 0.21
C TRP A 140 -2.52 12.77 -1.26
N THR A 141 -2.87 13.78 -2.08
CA THR A 141 -2.53 13.81 -3.50
C THR A 141 -1.02 13.80 -3.73
N LEU A 142 -0.26 14.55 -2.94
CA LEU A 142 1.21 14.53 -2.98
C LEU A 142 1.77 13.15 -2.63
N GLY A 143 1.17 12.45 -1.66
CA GLY A 143 1.52 11.06 -1.37
C GLY A 143 1.28 10.12 -2.57
N TYR A 144 0.18 10.31 -3.32
CA TYR A 144 -0.04 9.57 -4.57
C TYR A 144 0.98 9.91 -5.65
N VAL A 145 1.30 11.19 -5.85
CA VAL A 145 2.32 11.62 -6.82
C VAL A 145 3.69 11.05 -6.45
N PHE A 146 4.04 11.03 -5.17
CA PHE A 146 5.26 10.38 -4.68
C PHE A 146 5.29 8.89 -5.04
N MET A 147 4.19 8.17 -4.82
CA MET A 147 4.10 6.75 -5.18
C MET A 147 4.19 6.54 -6.69
N ILE A 148 3.47 7.31 -7.51
CA ILE A 148 3.58 7.24 -8.99
C ILE A 148 5.04 7.45 -9.42
N HIS A 149 5.72 8.45 -8.84
CA HIS A 149 7.12 8.71 -9.15
C HIS A 149 8.04 7.56 -8.76
N LEU A 150 7.84 6.99 -7.56
CA LEU A 150 8.59 5.84 -7.08
C LEU A 150 8.38 4.60 -7.97
N GLU A 151 7.13 4.36 -8.38
CA GLU A 151 6.76 3.21 -9.20
C GLU A 151 7.24 3.36 -10.64
N SER A 152 7.30 4.59 -11.17
CA SER A 152 7.83 4.87 -12.51
C SER A 152 9.32 4.53 -12.67
N LYS A 153 10.06 4.43 -11.56
CA LYS A 153 11.49 4.10 -11.50
C LYS A 153 11.73 2.63 -11.15
N GLU A 154 10.76 1.75 -11.40
CA GLU A 154 10.91 0.34 -11.09
C GLU A 154 12.11 -0.29 -11.82
N ASP A 155 13.00 -0.91 -11.05
CA ASP A 155 13.98 -1.87 -11.56
C ASP A 155 13.47 -3.30 -11.34
N PRO A 156 13.18 -4.08 -12.40
CA PRO A 156 12.76 -5.48 -12.29
C PRO A 156 13.72 -6.38 -11.50
N ALA A 157 15.03 -6.05 -11.44
CA ALA A 157 16.01 -6.84 -10.69
C ALA A 157 15.80 -6.78 -9.17
N THR A 158 15.08 -5.76 -8.68
CA THR A 158 14.81 -5.55 -7.25
C THR A 158 13.54 -6.27 -6.76
N ARG A 159 12.83 -6.99 -7.63
CA ARG A 159 11.64 -7.78 -7.27
C ARG A 159 12.03 -8.93 -6.34
N ALA A 160 11.10 -9.30 -5.46
CA ALA A 160 11.30 -10.46 -4.59
C ALA A 160 11.42 -11.73 -5.44
N LYS A 161 12.34 -12.59 -5.03
CA LYS A 161 12.52 -13.91 -5.63
C LYS A 161 11.61 -14.90 -4.88
N PRO A 162 10.99 -15.86 -5.59
CA PRO A 162 10.28 -16.94 -4.94
C PRO A 162 11.22 -17.62 -3.94
N ILE A 163 10.76 -17.84 -2.71
CA ILE A 163 11.58 -18.51 -1.69
C ILE A 163 11.84 -19.95 -2.18
N SER A 164 13.06 -20.20 -2.66
CA SER A 164 13.52 -21.54 -2.98
C SER A 164 13.61 -22.37 -1.68
N ARG A 165 13.39 -23.68 -1.78
CA ARG A 165 13.38 -24.59 -0.61
C ARG A 165 14.69 -24.50 0.21
N LEU A 166 15.82 -24.18 -0.43
CA LEU A 166 17.14 -24.04 0.21
C LEU A 166 17.33 -22.75 1.03
N GLN A 167 16.89 -21.60 0.52
CA GLN A 167 17.06 -20.31 1.22
C GLN A 167 16.25 -20.24 2.51
N PHE A 168 15.08 -20.89 2.55
CA PHE A 168 14.30 -20.99 3.77
C PHE A 168 15.03 -21.76 4.87
N TRP A 169 15.68 -22.88 4.53
CA TRP A 169 16.45 -23.65 5.49
C TRP A 169 17.64 -22.86 6.04
N GLN A 170 18.33 -22.10 5.19
CA GLN A 170 19.42 -21.21 5.62
C GLN A 170 18.92 -20.09 6.54
N LEU A 171 17.80 -19.44 6.21
CA LEU A 171 17.23 -18.38 7.05
C LEU A 171 16.66 -18.93 8.37
N TYR A 172 15.99 -20.09 8.33
CA TYR A 172 15.48 -20.78 9.51
C TYR A 172 16.62 -21.19 10.44
N HIS A 173 17.71 -21.74 9.92
CA HIS A 173 18.89 -22.05 10.72
C HIS A 173 19.59 -20.81 11.27
N ALA A 174 19.66 -19.71 10.51
CA ALA A 174 20.21 -18.45 10.98
C ALA A 174 19.37 -17.87 12.14
N ILE A 175 18.04 -17.86 12.00
CA ILE A 175 17.11 -17.36 13.04
C ILE A 175 17.09 -18.29 14.26
N ARG A 176 17.08 -19.61 14.06
CA ARG A 176 17.15 -20.60 15.15
C ARG A 176 18.50 -20.54 15.86
N GLY A 177 19.60 -20.38 15.12
CA GLY A 177 20.94 -20.19 15.69
C GLY A 177 21.04 -18.91 16.51
N TRP A 178 20.37 -17.84 16.06
CA TRP A 178 20.28 -16.59 16.83
C TRP A 178 19.49 -16.76 18.12
N MET A 179 18.30 -17.40 18.07
CA MET A 179 17.49 -17.67 19.27
C MET A 179 18.18 -18.61 20.28
N VAL A 180 18.92 -19.61 19.81
CA VAL A 180 19.68 -20.52 20.69
C VAL A 180 20.92 -19.82 21.26
N GLY A 181 21.60 -18.99 20.47
CA GLY A 181 22.75 -18.19 20.92
C GLY A 181 22.39 -17.13 21.97
N SER A 182 21.20 -16.52 21.87
CA SER A 182 20.71 -15.56 22.87
C SER A 182 20.33 -16.21 24.22
N CYS A 183 20.09 -17.52 24.25
CA CYS A 183 19.79 -18.24 25.49
C CYS A 183 21.07 -18.66 26.26
N SER A 184 22.23 -18.65 25.60
CA SER A 184 23.53 -18.95 26.23
C SER A 184 24.17 -17.72 26.92
N LEU A 185 23.72 -16.50 26.58
CA LEU A 185 24.26 -15.25 27.15
C LEU A 185 23.60 -14.84 28.46
N SER A 186 22.46 -15.45 28.84
CA SER A 186 21.84 -15.24 30.16
C SER A 186 22.42 -16.12 31.27
N GLN A 187 23.40 -16.98 30.98
CA GLN A 187 24.09 -17.81 31.99
C GLN A 187 25.48 -17.27 32.38
N PHE A 188 25.94 -16.16 31.82
CA PHE A 188 27.29 -15.62 32.08
C PHE A 188 27.33 -14.39 33.02
N PHE A 189 26.22 -14.01 33.66
CA PHE A 189 26.13 -12.88 34.62
C PHE A 189 25.61 -13.27 36.01
N SER A 190 26.05 -14.42 36.53
CA SER A 190 25.95 -14.74 37.96
C SER A 190 27.07 -15.68 38.33
N PHE A 191 28.25 -15.14 38.60
CA PHE A 191 29.23 -15.62 39.59
C PHE A 191 30.46 -14.70 39.54
N SER A 192 30.43 -13.67 40.40
CA SER A 192 31.52 -13.14 41.23
C SER A 192 31.18 -11.72 41.67
#